data_AF-A0A1E3P752-F1
#
_entry.id   AF-A0A1E3P752-F1
#
_cell.length_a   1.000
_cell.length_b   1.000
_cell.length_c   1.000
_cell.angle_alpha   90.00
_cell.angle_beta   90.00
_cell.angle_gamma   90.00
#
_symmetry.space_group_name_H-M   'P 1'
#
loop_
_entity.id
_entity.type
_entity.pdbx_description
1 polymer ?
#
loop_
_entity_poly.entity_id
_entity_poly.type
_entity_poly.pdbx_seq_one_letter_code
_entity_poly.pdbx_strand_id
1 'polypeptide(L)'
;MIDLRILSPWDELIDYSNSIDLHNLDIEKHSQIPYLIIQLKALQDWSSKHNGEIPNTSVEKKEFKDLLRTWKKDYNELNFDEAIDNSHKIFNKTKYQSNVQEIFDKTDEYFNDDHKRSHFWILVKALKEFSIQNDGFLPLSGELPDMDSTTENYITLQNIYKAKAQKDLESFTKILLKVQESLPLPVTIPKETISSFVKHSKFLFFAQNSKNLITNNFNQIVGEETTSSQILLSFLVYEKYYLTKGKYPKLQDLDELINLTHDFIATDNDKLHNILHEL
;
A
#
# COMPACT_ATOMS: atom_id res chain seq x y z
N MET A 1 2.48 -1.77 -5.49
CA MET A 1 2.44 -2.92 -6.43
C MET A 1 1.02 -3.05 -6.98
N ILE A 2 0.84 -3.61 -8.19
CA ILE A 2 -0.48 -3.89 -8.78
C ILE A 2 -1.10 -5.09 -8.04
N ASP A 3 -2.40 -5.03 -7.74
CA ASP A 3 -3.12 -6.14 -7.09
C ASP A 3 -3.63 -7.10 -8.17
N LEU A 4 -2.98 -8.26 -8.26
CA LEU A 4 -3.27 -9.28 -9.27
C LEU A 4 -4.20 -10.38 -8.75
N ARG A 5 -4.55 -10.41 -7.46
CA ARG A 5 -5.44 -11.43 -6.84
C ARG A 5 -5.16 -12.89 -7.19
N ILE A 6 -3.93 -13.24 -7.61
CA ILE A 6 -3.63 -14.61 -8.05
C ILE A 6 -3.75 -15.64 -6.90
N LEU A 7 -3.46 -15.25 -5.66
CA LEU A 7 -3.65 -16.10 -4.47
C LEU A 7 -5.11 -16.16 -3.98
N SER A 8 -5.98 -15.28 -4.47
CA SER A 8 -7.39 -15.21 -4.07
C SER A 8 -8.21 -14.81 -5.29
N PRO A 9 -8.20 -15.66 -6.33
CA PRO A 9 -8.89 -15.37 -7.58
C PRO A 9 -10.40 -15.43 -7.36
N TRP A 10 -11.14 -14.71 -8.19
CA TRP A 10 -12.60 -14.77 -8.22
C TRP A 10 -13.07 -15.61 -9.42
N ASP A 11 -14.34 -16.01 -9.41
CA ASP A 11 -14.89 -17.02 -10.32
C ASP A 11 -14.56 -16.73 -11.80
N GLU A 12 -14.78 -15.51 -12.30
CA GLU A 12 -14.52 -15.21 -13.71
C GLU A 12 -13.03 -15.34 -14.11
N LEU A 13 -12.10 -15.09 -13.19
CA LEU A 13 -10.67 -15.30 -13.46
C LEU A 13 -10.31 -16.80 -13.46
N ILE A 14 -10.93 -17.56 -12.56
CA ILE A 14 -10.81 -19.02 -12.51
C ILE A 14 -11.37 -19.65 -13.78
N ASP A 15 -12.55 -19.22 -14.22
CA ASP A 15 -13.22 -19.72 -15.42
C ASP A 15 -12.39 -19.48 -16.67
N TYR A 16 -11.84 -18.26 -16.83
CA TYR A 16 -10.94 -17.97 -17.94
C TYR A 16 -9.68 -18.84 -17.90
N SER A 17 -9.04 -18.99 -16.73
CA SER A 17 -7.92 -19.92 -16.58
C SER A 17 -8.30 -21.34 -16.99
N ASN A 18 -9.44 -21.85 -16.49
CA ASN A 18 -9.91 -23.22 -16.78
C ASN A 18 -10.25 -23.44 -18.26
N SER A 19 -10.65 -22.40 -18.98
CA SER A 19 -10.92 -22.48 -20.43
C SER A 19 -9.67 -22.79 -21.28
N ILE A 20 -8.47 -22.61 -20.73
CA ILE A 20 -7.20 -22.81 -21.45
C ILE A 20 -6.58 -24.14 -21.03
N ASP A 21 -6.50 -25.10 -21.96
CA ASP A 21 -5.80 -26.37 -21.73
C ASP A 21 -4.30 -26.25 -22.03
N LEU A 22 -3.57 -25.62 -21.10
CA LEU A 22 -2.16 -25.23 -21.27
C LEU A 22 -1.27 -26.39 -21.77
N HIS A 23 -1.44 -27.59 -21.22
CA HIS A 23 -0.54 -28.71 -21.51
C HIS A 23 -0.74 -29.29 -22.92
N ASN A 24 -1.94 -29.20 -23.48
CA ASN A 24 -2.25 -29.78 -24.80
C ASN A 24 -2.11 -28.79 -25.97
N LEU A 25 -1.72 -27.53 -25.72
CA LEU A 25 -1.45 -26.55 -26.78
C LEU A 25 -0.20 -26.88 -27.61
N ASP A 26 -0.20 -26.49 -28.88
CA ASP A 26 1.02 -26.42 -29.69
C ASP A 26 1.96 -25.31 -29.16
N ILE A 27 3.24 -25.34 -29.55
CA ILE A 27 4.27 -24.40 -29.07
C ILE A 27 3.88 -22.95 -29.36
N GLU A 28 3.30 -22.70 -30.54
CA GLU A 28 2.90 -21.35 -30.96
C GLU A 28 1.84 -20.77 -30.02
N LYS A 29 0.73 -21.49 -29.78
CA LYS A 29 -0.33 -21.02 -28.87
C LYS A 29 0.11 -21.01 -27.41
N HIS A 30 0.96 -21.96 -27.02
CA HIS A 30 1.50 -22.04 -25.67
C HIS A 30 2.34 -20.79 -25.32
N SER A 31 3.15 -20.31 -26.27
CA SER A 31 3.95 -19.08 -26.13
C SER A 31 3.13 -17.78 -26.08
N GLN A 32 1.81 -17.85 -26.34
CA GLN A 32 0.91 -16.72 -26.41
C GLN A 32 0.00 -16.57 -25.17
N ILE A 33 0.13 -17.45 -24.18
CA ILE A 33 -0.69 -17.42 -22.96
C ILE A 33 -0.14 -16.37 -21.99
N PRO A 34 -0.97 -15.46 -21.44
CA PRO A 34 -0.50 -14.47 -20.48
C PRO A 34 0.15 -15.13 -19.26
N TYR A 35 1.28 -14.60 -18.80
CA TYR A 35 2.03 -15.19 -17.68
C TYR A 35 1.20 -15.36 -16.41
N LEU A 36 0.21 -14.48 -16.17
CA LEU A 36 -0.68 -14.58 -15.01
C LEU A 36 -1.52 -15.85 -15.02
N ILE A 37 -1.96 -16.31 -16.21
CA ILE A 37 -2.71 -17.55 -16.35
C ILE A 37 -1.81 -18.76 -16.09
N ILE A 38 -0.56 -18.70 -16.57
CA ILE A 38 0.45 -19.73 -16.28
C ILE A 38 0.68 -19.85 -14.77
N GLN A 39 0.88 -18.72 -14.08
CA GLN A 39 1.08 -18.68 -12.63
C GLN A 39 -0.15 -19.18 -11.86
N LEU A 40 -1.37 -18.80 -12.28
CA LEU A 40 -2.61 -19.24 -11.66
C LEU A 40 -2.78 -20.77 -11.79
N LYS A 41 -2.51 -21.33 -12.98
CA LYS A 41 -2.53 -22.78 -13.19
C LYS A 41 -1.49 -23.51 -12.37
N ALA A 42 -0.27 -22.98 -12.31
CA ALA A 42 0.80 -23.54 -11.49
C ALA A 42 0.43 -23.55 -10.00
N LEU A 43 -0.26 -22.51 -9.52
CA LEU A 43 -0.76 -22.48 -8.14
C LEU A 43 -1.88 -23.49 -7.89
N GLN A 44 -2.78 -23.70 -8.85
CA GLN A 44 -3.82 -24.73 -8.74
C GLN A 44 -3.19 -26.14 -8.69
N ASP A 45 -2.23 -26.43 -9.56
CA ASP A 45 -1.48 -27.69 -9.54
C ASP A 45 -0.70 -27.87 -8.23
N TRP A 46 0.00 -26.82 -7.79
CA TRP A 46 0.71 -26.82 -6.51
C TRP A 46 -0.23 -27.11 -5.33
N SER A 47 -1.32 -26.37 -5.23
CA SER A 47 -2.31 -26.47 -4.16
C SER A 47 -2.93 -27.87 -4.10
N SER A 48 -3.20 -28.49 -5.25
CA SER A 48 -3.70 -29.86 -5.31
C SER A 48 -2.73 -30.91 -4.74
N LYS A 49 -1.42 -30.66 -4.84
CA LYS A 49 -0.35 -31.54 -4.34
C LYS A 49 0.03 -31.25 -2.88
N HIS A 50 -0.38 -30.10 -2.35
CA HIS A 50 0.02 -29.61 -1.02
C HIS A 50 -1.19 -29.29 -0.12
N ASN A 51 -2.26 -30.09 -0.21
CA ASN A 51 -3.45 -30.00 0.67
C ASN A 51 -4.13 -28.62 0.68
N GLY A 52 -4.15 -27.91 -0.44
CA GLY A 52 -4.76 -26.59 -0.53
C GLY A 52 -3.78 -25.43 -0.28
N GLU A 53 -2.56 -25.70 0.20
CA GLU A 53 -1.60 -24.66 0.58
C GLU A 53 -0.92 -24.00 -0.62
N ILE A 54 -0.42 -22.78 -0.40
CA ILE A 54 0.36 -22.00 -1.38
C ILE A 54 1.84 -21.99 -1.01
N PRO A 55 2.76 -21.77 -1.97
CA PRO A 55 4.18 -21.63 -1.66
C PRO A 55 4.44 -20.48 -0.69
N ASN A 56 5.02 -20.77 0.47
CA ASN A 56 5.23 -19.82 1.55
C ASN A 56 6.72 -19.65 1.89
N THR A 57 7.46 -20.75 2.01
CA THR A 57 8.89 -20.73 2.32
C THR A 57 9.74 -20.38 1.10
N SER A 58 10.98 -19.93 1.33
CA SER A 58 11.92 -19.67 0.22
C SER A 58 12.22 -20.92 -0.61
N VAL A 59 12.15 -22.11 0.01
CA VAL A 59 12.33 -23.40 -0.67
C VAL A 59 11.13 -23.69 -1.56
N GLU A 60 9.92 -23.62 -1.03
CA GLU A 60 8.68 -23.82 -1.80
C GLU A 60 8.54 -22.81 -2.95
N LYS A 61 8.92 -21.55 -2.72
CA LYS A 61 8.93 -20.52 -3.77
C LYS A 61 9.93 -20.82 -4.88
N LYS A 62 11.05 -21.49 -4.55
CA LYS A 62 12.01 -21.97 -5.55
C LYS A 62 11.43 -23.16 -6.32
N GLU A 63 10.85 -24.12 -5.62
CA GLU A 63 10.19 -25.29 -6.22
C GLU A 63 9.03 -24.88 -7.15
N PHE A 64 8.26 -23.85 -6.78
CA PHE A 64 7.24 -23.26 -7.65
C PHE A 64 7.82 -22.66 -8.94
N LYS A 65 8.97 -21.98 -8.85
CA LYS A 65 9.68 -21.50 -10.06
C LYS A 65 10.19 -22.67 -10.89
N ASP A 66 10.69 -23.72 -10.26
CA ASP A 66 11.15 -24.92 -10.97
C ASP A 66 9.98 -25.63 -11.67
N LEU A 67 8.80 -25.71 -11.05
CA LEU A 67 7.57 -26.20 -11.67
C LEU A 67 7.25 -25.44 -12.96
N LEU A 68 7.27 -24.10 -12.93
CA LEU A 68 7.06 -23.28 -14.13
C LEU A 68 8.08 -23.59 -15.24
N ARG A 69 9.35 -23.82 -14.88
CA ARG A 69 10.39 -24.22 -15.86
C ARG A 69 10.11 -25.57 -16.50
N THR A 70 9.58 -26.53 -15.74
CA THR A 70 9.23 -27.86 -16.29
C THR A 70 8.08 -27.82 -17.28
N TRP A 71 7.25 -26.77 -17.25
CA TRP A 71 6.10 -26.61 -18.14
C TRP A 71 6.48 -25.93 -19.46
N LYS A 72 7.66 -25.32 -19.56
CA LYS A 72 8.19 -24.71 -20.78
C LYS A 72 8.41 -25.79 -21.85
N LYS A 73 7.90 -25.57 -23.06
CA LYS A 73 8.02 -26.49 -24.22
C LYS A 73 9.19 -26.11 -25.13
N ASP A 74 9.56 -24.84 -25.17
CA ASP A 74 10.69 -24.34 -25.97
C ASP A 74 11.52 -23.29 -25.22
N TYR A 75 12.78 -23.10 -25.60
CA TYR A 75 13.66 -22.14 -24.95
C TYR A 75 13.19 -20.67 -25.10
N ASN A 76 12.49 -20.34 -26.18
CA ASN A 76 12.13 -18.96 -26.54
C ASN A 76 10.74 -18.49 -26.07
N GLU A 77 10.14 -19.17 -25.07
CA GLU A 77 8.82 -18.79 -24.55
C GLU A 77 8.92 -17.68 -23.49
N LEU A 78 8.89 -16.43 -23.96
CA LEU A 78 9.04 -15.23 -23.13
C LEU A 78 7.97 -15.13 -22.03
N ASN A 79 6.74 -15.56 -22.31
CA ASN A 79 5.65 -15.59 -21.33
C ASN A 79 5.96 -16.47 -20.11
N PHE A 80 6.73 -17.56 -20.27
CA PHE A 80 7.21 -18.38 -19.15
C PHE A 80 8.35 -17.72 -18.41
N ASP A 81 9.26 -17.05 -19.11
CA ASP A 81 10.34 -16.29 -18.49
C ASP A 81 9.74 -15.14 -17.62
N GLU A 82 8.74 -14.43 -18.15
CA GLU A 82 7.94 -13.47 -17.39
C GLU A 82 7.24 -14.10 -16.19
N ALA A 83 6.64 -15.29 -16.33
CA ALA A 83 5.98 -15.99 -15.23
C ALA A 83 6.95 -16.30 -14.08
N ILE A 84 8.18 -16.71 -14.42
CA ILE A 84 9.22 -17.05 -13.44
C ILE A 84 9.73 -15.77 -12.76
N ASP A 85 10.04 -14.73 -13.53
CA ASP A 85 10.61 -13.48 -13.02
C ASP A 85 9.61 -12.72 -12.15
N ASN A 86 8.33 -12.73 -12.52
CA ASN A 86 7.26 -12.05 -11.80
C ASN A 86 6.63 -12.90 -10.68
N SER A 87 7.05 -14.15 -10.47
CA SER A 87 6.46 -15.03 -9.43
C SER A 87 6.57 -14.47 -8.01
N HIS A 88 7.56 -13.63 -7.70
CA HIS A 88 7.63 -12.99 -6.39
C HIS A 88 6.46 -12.01 -6.14
N LYS A 89 5.88 -11.43 -7.19
CA LYS A 89 4.81 -10.43 -7.11
C LYS A 89 3.49 -11.04 -6.64
N ILE A 90 3.23 -12.32 -6.98
CA ILE A 90 1.98 -12.99 -6.62
C ILE A 90 1.94 -13.43 -5.16
N PHE A 91 3.09 -13.61 -4.49
CA PHE A 91 3.12 -14.10 -3.09
C PHE A 91 2.79 -13.04 -2.04
N ASN A 92 2.55 -11.79 -2.43
CA ASN A 92 2.07 -10.78 -1.52
C ASN A 92 0.58 -11.05 -1.23
N LYS A 93 0.23 -11.34 0.03
CA LYS A 93 -1.17 -11.48 0.45
C LYS A 93 -1.85 -10.12 0.29
N THR A 94 -2.76 -9.99 -0.67
CA THR A 94 -3.34 -8.71 -1.12
C THR A 94 -4.48 -8.20 -0.24
N LYS A 95 -4.38 -8.31 1.09
CA LYS A 95 -5.25 -7.54 1.99
C LYS A 95 -4.79 -6.08 2.08
N TYR A 96 -5.55 -5.23 2.75
CA TYR A 96 -5.10 -3.85 2.99
C TYR A 96 -3.80 -3.81 3.82
N GLN A 97 -2.97 -2.80 3.54
CA GLN A 97 -1.66 -2.60 4.18
C GLN A 97 -1.77 -1.76 5.47
N SER A 98 -0.67 -1.64 6.22
CA SER A 98 -0.63 -0.92 7.51
C SER A 98 -1.06 0.53 7.41
N ASN A 99 -0.71 1.23 6.32
CA ASN A 99 -1.15 2.60 6.05
C ASN A 99 -2.68 2.73 6.02
N VAL A 100 -3.38 1.75 5.46
CA VAL A 100 -4.86 1.74 5.43
C VAL A 100 -5.44 1.31 6.77
N GLN A 101 -4.80 0.37 7.47
CA GLN A 101 -5.19 -0.03 8.82
C GLN A 101 -5.16 1.16 9.79
N GLU A 102 -4.10 1.97 9.78
CA GLU A 102 -3.98 3.18 10.62
C GLU A 102 -5.13 4.17 10.38
N ILE A 103 -5.59 4.28 9.13
CA ILE A 103 -6.74 5.11 8.75
C ILE A 103 -8.05 4.48 9.26
N PHE A 104 -8.19 3.15 9.14
CA PHE A 104 -9.35 2.43 9.67
C PHE A 104 -9.49 2.54 11.19
N ASP A 105 -8.37 2.58 11.92
CA ASP A 105 -8.35 2.71 13.37
C ASP A 105 -8.81 4.11 13.82
N LYS A 106 -8.56 5.14 13.02
CA LYS A 106 -9.02 6.52 13.26
C LYS A 106 -10.45 6.80 12.79
N THR A 107 -11.04 5.88 12.03
CA THR A 107 -12.32 6.14 11.34
C THR A 107 -13.42 6.56 12.28
N ASP A 108 -13.59 5.90 13.44
CA ASP A 108 -14.71 6.22 14.34
C ASP A 108 -14.52 7.57 15.06
N GLU A 109 -13.27 8.02 15.30
CA GLU A 109 -12.97 9.35 15.84
C GLU A 109 -13.41 10.46 14.86
N TYR A 110 -13.04 10.32 13.59
CA TYR A 110 -13.29 11.36 12.58
C TYR A 110 -14.68 11.28 11.97
N PHE A 111 -15.26 10.08 11.88
CA PHE A 111 -16.61 9.88 11.37
C PHE A 111 -17.65 10.34 12.39
N ASN A 112 -17.46 10.16 13.70
CA ASN A 112 -18.49 10.54 14.67
C ASN A 112 -18.44 12.02 15.10
N ASP A 113 -17.36 12.75 14.80
CA ASP A 113 -17.20 14.18 15.10
C ASP A 113 -17.60 15.04 13.89
N ASP A 114 -18.68 15.81 14.02
CA ASP A 114 -19.21 16.69 12.96
C ASP A 114 -18.19 17.71 12.44
N HIS A 115 -17.24 18.17 13.27
CA HIS A 115 -16.21 19.12 12.87
C HIS A 115 -15.06 18.48 12.09
N LYS A 116 -14.87 17.17 12.23
CA LYS A 116 -13.81 16.39 11.56
C LYS A 116 -14.33 15.59 10.37
N ARG A 117 -15.63 15.29 10.33
CA ARG A 117 -16.27 14.47 9.30
C ARG A 117 -16.25 15.15 7.94
N SER A 118 -15.23 14.86 7.16
CA SER A 118 -15.10 15.27 5.76
C SER A 118 -15.60 14.17 4.81
N HIS A 119 -15.74 14.50 3.52
CA HIS A 119 -16.01 13.49 2.48
C HIS A 119 -15.03 12.33 2.51
N PHE A 120 -13.76 12.61 2.82
CA PHE A 120 -12.73 11.58 2.95
C PHE A 120 -13.09 10.55 4.04
N TRP A 121 -13.48 11.01 5.23
CA TRP A 121 -13.79 10.10 6.34
C TRP A 121 -15.09 9.32 6.15
N ILE A 122 -16.06 9.89 5.41
CA ILE A 122 -17.27 9.17 4.98
C ILE A 122 -16.89 8.04 4.00
N LEU A 123 -16.03 8.32 3.02
CA LEU A 123 -15.53 7.32 2.07
C LEU A 123 -14.68 6.24 2.75
N VAL A 124 -13.85 6.62 3.73
CA VAL A 124 -13.07 5.68 4.54
C VAL A 124 -14.00 4.77 5.37
N LYS A 125 -15.06 5.30 5.97
CA LYS A 125 -16.05 4.47 6.69
C LYS A 125 -16.67 3.42 5.78
N ALA A 126 -17.10 3.82 4.58
CA ALA A 126 -17.60 2.90 3.58
C ALA A 126 -16.54 1.88 3.11
N LEU A 127 -15.28 2.29 2.99
CA LEU A 127 -14.17 1.40 2.63
C LEU A 127 -13.89 0.35 3.71
N LYS A 128 -13.94 0.75 4.98
CA LYS A 128 -13.78 -0.15 6.12
C LYS A 128 -14.88 -1.21 6.12
N GLU A 129 -16.13 -0.80 5.94
CA GLU A 129 -17.27 -1.72 5.80
C GLU A 129 -17.16 -2.64 4.58
N PHE A 130 -16.76 -2.11 3.42
CA PHE A 130 -16.49 -2.92 2.23
C PHE A 130 -15.43 -3.98 2.52
N SER A 131 -14.33 -3.58 3.16
CA SER A 131 -13.23 -4.50 3.45
C SER A 131 -13.67 -5.63 4.37
N ILE A 132 -14.52 -5.36 5.37
CA ILE A 132 -15.08 -6.38 6.27
C ILE A 132 -15.98 -7.34 5.51
N GLN A 133 -16.81 -6.84 4.58
CA GLN A 133 -17.69 -7.68 3.75
C GLN A 133 -16.95 -8.50 2.69
N ASN A 134 -15.67 -8.20 2.45
CA ASN A 134 -14.87 -8.77 1.38
C ASN A 134 -13.56 -9.36 1.94
N ASP A 135 -13.60 -10.00 3.12
CA ASP A 135 -12.49 -10.74 3.75
C ASP A 135 -11.17 -9.95 3.98
N GLY A 136 -11.29 -8.63 4.13
CA GLY A 136 -10.18 -7.69 4.32
C GLY A 136 -9.57 -7.19 3.01
N PHE A 137 -10.18 -7.51 1.87
CA PHE A 137 -9.75 -7.02 0.56
C PHE A 137 -10.33 -5.65 0.26
N LEU A 138 -9.48 -4.76 -0.28
CA LEU A 138 -9.92 -3.49 -0.84
C LEU A 138 -10.54 -3.70 -2.24
N PRO A 139 -11.28 -2.71 -2.78
CA PRO A 139 -11.74 -2.74 -4.16
C PRO A 139 -10.58 -2.90 -5.15
N LEU A 140 -10.78 -3.72 -6.18
CA LEU A 140 -9.78 -3.89 -7.25
C LEU A 140 -9.67 -2.62 -8.10
N SER A 141 -8.45 -2.21 -8.49
CA SER A 141 -8.27 -1.06 -9.40
C SER A 141 -8.57 -1.38 -10.86
N GLY A 142 -8.61 -2.67 -11.22
CA GLY A 142 -8.81 -3.14 -12.60
C GLY A 142 -7.59 -2.96 -13.51
N GLU A 143 -6.44 -2.59 -12.96
CA GLU A 143 -5.19 -2.41 -13.70
C GLU A 143 -4.44 -3.73 -13.88
N LEU A 144 -3.82 -3.89 -15.05
CA LEU A 144 -2.93 -5.01 -15.36
C LEU A 144 -1.59 -4.49 -15.87
N PRO A 145 -0.47 -5.17 -15.55
CA PRO A 145 0.80 -4.93 -16.20
C PRO A 145 0.76 -5.38 -17.66
N ASP A 146 1.70 -4.88 -18.46
CA ASP A 146 1.99 -5.43 -19.79
C ASP A 146 2.48 -6.88 -19.68
N MET A 147 2.23 -7.69 -20.72
CA MET A 147 2.56 -9.12 -20.76
C MET A 147 2.82 -9.60 -22.18
N ASP A 148 3.74 -10.54 -22.35
CA ASP A 148 3.91 -11.30 -23.59
C ASP A 148 2.72 -12.26 -23.78
N SER A 149 1.82 -11.88 -24.68
CA SER A 149 0.61 -12.64 -25.00
C SER A 149 0.00 -12.18 -26.33
N THR A 150 -0.98 -12.90 -26.87
CA THR A 150 -1.82 -12.37 -27.95
C THR A 150 -2.64 -11.19 -27.46
N THR A 151 -2.92 -10.26 -28.39
CA THR A 151 -3.84 -9.14 -28.13
C THR A 151 -5.20 -9.61 -27.63
N GLU A 152 -5.72 -10.72 -28.16
CA GLU A 152 -7.00 -11.30 -27.75
C GLU A 152 -6.97 -11.79 -26.29
N ASN A 153 -5.96 -12.56 -25.90
CA ASN A 153 -5.83 -13.05 -24.53
C ASN A 153 -5.64 -11.90 -23.54
N TYR A 154 -4.80 -10.92 -23.88
CA TYR A 154 -4.57 -9.75 -23.05
C TYR A 154 -5.84 -8.90 -22.88
N ILE A 155 -6.58 -8.62 -23.96
CA ILE A 155 -7.84 -7.86 -23.89
C ILE A 155 -8.88 -8.62 -23.06
N THR A 156 -8.98 -9.94 -23.23
CA THR A 156 -9.91 -10.78 -22.46
C THR A 156 -9.60 -10.68 -20.97
N LEU A 157 -8.34 -10.85 -20.59
CA LEU A 157 -7.90 -10.73 -19.20
C LEU A 157 -8.13 -9.32 -18.64
N GLN A 158 -7.83 -8.28 -19.43
CA GLN A 158 -8.07 -6.89 -19.05
C GLN A 158 -9.56 -6.62 -18.80
N ASN A 159 -10.45 -7.16 -19.62
CA ASN A 159 -11.89 -7.01 -19.45
C ASN A 159 -12.39 -7.70 -18.18
N ILE A 160 -11.85 -8.87 -17.83
CA ILE A 160 -12.16 -9.58 -16.58
C ILE A 160 -11.81 -8.71 -15.36
N TYR A 161 -10.62 -8.10 -15.34
CA TYR A 161 -10.19 -7.21 -14.25
C TYR A 161 -11.01 -5.92 -14.17
N LYS A 162 -11.29 -5.29 -15.32
CA LYS A 162 -12.15 -4.10 -15.40
C LYS A 162 -13.57 -4.39 -14.91
N ALA A 163 -14.14 -5.52 -15.29
CA ALA A 163 -15.47 -5.94 -14.85
C ALA A 163 -15.51 -6.16 -13.33
N LYS A 164 -14.49 -6.80 -12.75
CA LYS A 164 -14.38 -6.97 -11.30
C LYS A 164 -14.26 -5.62 -10.57
N ALA A 165 -13.42 -4.71 -11.07
CA ALA A 165 -13.29 -3.36 -10.50
C ALA A 165 -14.61 -2.58 -10.54
N GLN A 166 -15.38 -2.71 -11.62
CA GLN A 166 -16.71 -2.12 -11.74
C GLN A 166 -17.70 -2.71 -10.72
N LYS A 167 -17.72 -4.05 -10.55
CA LYS A 167 -18.54 -4.70 -9.52
C LYS A 167 -18.17 -4.24 -8.11
N ASP A 168 -16.88 -4.08 -7.82
CA ASP A 168 -16.41 -3.59 -6.53
C ASP A 168 -16.82 -2.13 -6.29
N LEU A 169 -16.74 -1.27 -7.32
CA LEU A 169 -17.21 0.11 -7.25
C LEU A 169 -18.72 0.19 -6.97
N GLU A 170 -19.53 -0.66 -7.61
CA GLU A 170 -20.97 -0.73 -7.37
C GLU A 170 -21.30 -1.20 -5.95
N SER A 171 -20.59 -2.23 -5.47
CA SER A 171 -20.74 -2.72 -4.09
C SER A 171 -20.34 -1.64 -3.08
N PHE A 172 -19.20 -0.99 -3.27
CA PHE A 172 -18.75 0.15 -2.47
C PHE A 172 -19.78 1.28 -2.47
N THR A 173 -20.34 1.63 -3.63
CA THR A 173 -21.34 2.70 -3.74
C THR A 173 -22.61 2.37 -2.96
N LYS A 174 -23.07 1.11 -2.97
CA LYS A 174 -24.20 0.66 -2.15
C LYS A 174 -23.92 0.79 -0.66
N ILE A 175 -22.70 0.49 -0.22
CA ILE A 175 -22.27 0.66 1.17
C ILE A 175 -22.20 2.15 1.52
N LEU A 176 -21.62 2.97 0.65
CA LEU A 176 -21.54 4.42 0.83
C LEU A 176 -22.92 5.06 1.00
N LEU A 177 -23.92 4.64 0.23
CA LEU A 177 -25.29 5.13 0.38
C LEU A 177 -25.85 4.84 1.79
N LYS A 178 -25.66 3.62 2.31
CA LYS A 178 -26.07 3.27 3.68
C LYS A 178 -25.34 4.10 4.72
N VAL A 179 -24.04 4.33 4.53
CA VAL A 179 -23.25 5.20 5.41
C VAL A 179 -23.80 6.64 5.37
N GLN A 180 -24.13 7.17 4.19
CA GLN A 180 -24.71 8.51 4.05
C GLN A 180 -26.11 8.63 4.67
N GLU A 181 -26.94 7.59 4.54
CA GLU A 181 -28.28 7.52 5.18
C GLU A 181 -28.21 7.54 6.71
N SER A 182 -27.10 7.07 7.30
CA SER A 182 -26.88 7.11 8.75
C SER A 182 -26.46 8.48 9.28
N LEU A 183 -26.15 9.45 8.40
CA LEU A 183 -25.69 10.77 8.80
C LEU A 183 -26.85 11.68 9.22
N PRO A 184 -26.64 12.61 10.17
CA PRO A 184 -27.67 13.58 10.58
C PRO A 184 -28.12 14.52 9.47
N LEU A 185 -27.21 14.80 8.52
CA LEU A 185 -27.43 15.72 7.41
C LEU A 185 -27.06 15.03 6.09
N PRO A 186 -27.81 15.28 5.00
CA PRO A 186 -27.51 14.72 3.70
C PRO A 186 -26.19 15.28 3.15
N VAL A 187 -25.29 14.39 2.77
CA VAL A 187 -24.00 14.73 2.15
C VAL A 187 -23.96 14.13 0.76
N THR A 188 -23.63 14.92 -0.26
CA THR A 188 -23.46 14.45 -1.64
C THR A 188 -21.99 14.46 -2.01
N ILE A 189 -21.47 13.31 -2.45
CA ILE A 189 -20.09 13.16 -2.92
C ILE A 189 -20.11 12.97 -4.45
N PRO A 190 -19.33 13.74 -5.24
CA PRO A 190 -19.27 13.57 -6.69
C PRO A 190 -18.85 12.16 -7.11
N LYS A 191 -19.44 11.65 -8.20
CA LYS A 191 -19.17 10.28 -8.70
C LYS A 191 -17.71 10.09 -9.09
N GLU A 192 -17.09 11.13 -9.63
CA GLU A 192 -15.68 11.16 -10.03
C GLU A 192 -14.77 11.02 -8.81
N THR A 193 -15.13 11.66 -7.69
CA THR A 193 -14.43 11.51 -6.41
C THR A 193 -14.56 10.09 -5.87
N ILE A 194 -15.75 9.49 -5.93
CA ILE A 194 -15.99 8.11 -5.50
C ILE A 194 -15.14 7.14 -6.33
N SER A 195 -15.22 7.24 -7.66
CA SER A 195 -14.46 6.37 -8.58
C SER A 195 -12.95 6.50 -8.37
N SER A 196 -12.44 7.74 -8.27
CA SER A 196 -11.03 7.98 -7.98
C SER A 196 -10.61 7.43 -6.61
N PHE A 197 -11.41 7.63 -5.57
CA PHE A 197 -11.12 7.10 -4.23
C PHE A 197 -11.05 5.57 -4.22
N VAL A 198 -12.03 4.89 -4.82
CA VAL A 198 -12.09 3.42 -4.90
C VAL A 198 -10.87 2.88 -5.65
N LYS A 199 -10.55 3.48 -6.81
CA LYS A 199 -9.40 3.08 -7.64
C LYS A 199 -8.06 3.20 -6.90
N HIS A 200 -7.91 4.22 -6.06
CA HIS A 200 -6.66 4.51 -5.34
C HIS A 200 -6.71 4.12 -3.86
N SER A 201 -7.71 3.34 -3.43
CA SER A 201 -7.96 2.98 -2.02
C SER A 201 -6.78 2.29 -1.32
N LYS A 202 -5.94 1.56 -2.07
CA LYS A 202 -4.72 0.94 -1.52
C LYS A 202 -3.60 1.92 -1.19
N PHE A 203 -3.66 3.13 -1.75
CA PHE A 203 -2.61 4.16 -1.61
C PHE A 203 -3.00 5.25 -0.62
N LEU A 204 -4.08 5.06 0.15
CA LEU A 204 -4.50 6.05 1.12
C LEU A 204 -3.41 6.27 2.17
N PHE A 205 -3.22 7.54 2.51
CA PHE A 205 -2.29 7.98 3.53
C PHE A 205 -2.94 9.12 4.31
N PHE A 206 -2.74 9.11 5.62
CA PHE A 206 -3.25 10.15 6.50
C PHE A 206 -2.11 10.67 7.38
N ALA A 207 -1.83 11.96 7.25
CA ALA A 207 -0.90 12.65 8.13
C ALA A 207 -1.66 13.69 8.94
N GLN A 208 -1.30 13.78 10.22
CA GLN A 208 -1.81 14.79 11.12
C GLN A 208 -0.63 15.47 11.81
N ASN A 209 -0.60 16.79 11.75
CA ASN A 209 0.35 17.55 12.56
C ASN A 209 -0.11 17.52 14.01
N SER A 210 0.82 17.20 14.91
CA SER A 210 0.58 17.34 16.34
C SER A 210 0.67 18.82 16.72
N LYS A 211 -0.33 19.33 17.44
CA LYS A 211 -0.20 20.61 18.18
C LYS A 211 0.62 20.44 19.45
N ASN A 212 0.77 19.21 19.93
CA ASN A 212 1.64 18.91 21.06
C ASN A 212 3.08 18.99 20.56
N LEU A 213 3.83 19.88 21.18
CA LEU A 213 5.27 20.02 20.98
C LEU A 213 5.94 18.69 21.31
N ILE A 214 6.91 18.31 20.48
CA ILE A 214 7.64 17.05 20.65
C ILE A 214 8.38 17.10 22.00
N THR A 215 8.07 16.15 22.89
CA THR A 215 8.74 15.98 24.18
C THR A 215 9.99 15.10 24.09
N ASN A 216 10.18 14.45 22.94
CA ASN A 216 11.33 13.58 22.69
C ASN A 216 12.63 14.38 22.62
N ASN A 217 13.75 13.76 23.00
CA ASN A 217 15.07 14.35 22.84
C ASN A 217 15.46 14.43 21.35
N PHE A 218 16.42 15.28 21.00
CA PHE A 218 16.78 15.53 19.59
C PHE A 218 17.17 14.25 18.83
N ASN A 219 17.88 13.33 19.49
CA ASN A 219 18.32 12.06 18.90
C ASN A 219 17.14 11.14 18.56
N GLN A 220 16.08 11.14 19.39
CA GLN A 220 14.86 10.38 19.15
C GLN A 220 14.03 10.94 17.99
N ILE A 221 14.22 12.21 17.62
CA ILE A 221 13.50 12.85 16.51
C ILE A 221 14.17 12.56 15.18
N VAL A 222 15.51 12.63 15.15
CA VAL A 222 16.23 12.54 13.87
C VAL A 222 16.75 11.14 13.58
N GLY A 223 16.89 10.28 14.59
CA GLY A 223 17.24 8.87 14.45
C GLY A 223 18.70 8.61 14.06
N GLU A 224 19.16 9.25 12.98
CA GLU A 224 20.52 9.20 12.46
C GLU A 224 21.12 10.62 12.32
N GLU A 225 22.44 10.74 12.53
CA GLU A 225 23.15 11.98 12.25
C GLU A 225 23.28 12.19 10.75
N THR A 226 22.53 13.16 10.21
CA THR A 226 22.57 13.56 8.80
C THR A 226 22.91 15.05 8.71
N THR A 227 23.29 15.54 7.53
CA THR A 227 23.51 16.98 7.33
C THR A 227 22.26 17.79 7.69
N SER A 228 21.07 17.27 7.38
CA SER A 228 19.79 17.92 7.73
C SER A 228 19.57 17.95 9.24
N SER A 229 19.95 16.90 9.98
CA SER A 229 19.87 16.89 11.44
C SER A 229 20.80 17.93 12.05
N GLN A 230 22.03 18.04 11.55
CA GLN A 230 23.01 19.01 12.02
C GLN A 230 22.58 20.45 11.75
N ILE A 231 21.97 20.71 10.59
CA ILE A 231 21.41 22.03 10.27
C ILE A 231 20.26 22.37 11.24
N LEU A 232 19.33 21.44 11.46
CA LEU A 232 18.22 21.66 12.39
C LEU A 232 18.73 21.92 13.81
N LEU A 233 19.69 21.12 14.27
CA LEU A 233 20.33 21.31 15.58
C LEU A 233 21.00 22.69 15.68
N SER A 234 21.68 23.12 14.62
CA SER A 234 22.33 24.43 14.57
C SER A 234 21.32 25.56 14.74
N PHE A 235 20.15 25.50 14.08
CA PHE A 235 19.07 26.47 14.26
C PHE A 235 18.54 26.48 15.70
N LEU A 236 18.29 25.30 16.27
CA LEU A 236 17.77 25.17 17.64
C LEU A 236 18.75 25.69 18.70
N VAL A 237 20.05 25.41 18.53
CA VAL A 237 21.11 25.92 19.41
C VAL A 237 21.26 27.43 19.26
N TYR A 238 21.19 27.95 18.03
CA TYR A 238 21.27 29.37 17.73
C TYR A 238 20.13 30.16 18.38
N GLU A 239 18.89 29.66 18.25
CA GLU A 239 17.71 30.23 18.90
C GLU A 239 17.80 30.15 20.43
N LYS A 240 18.17 29.00 20.98
CA LYS A 240 18.36 28.87 22.43
C LYS A 240 19.38 29.85 22.99
N TYR A 241 20.48 30.06 22.26
CA TYR A 241 21.48 31.05 22.66
C TYR A 241 20.88 32.46 22.68
N TYR A 242 20.08 32.84 21.68
CA TYR A 242 19.38 34.11 21.66
C TYR A 242 18.39 34.25 22.83
N LEU A 243 17.55 33.24 23.07
CA LEU A 243 16.57 33.24 24.17
C LEU A 243 17.24 33.36 25.54
N THR A 244 18.37 32.70 25.75
CA THR A 244 19.10 32.72 27.04
C THR A 244 19.97 33.96 27.24
N LYS A 245 20.52 34.55 26.17
CA LYS A 245 21.51 35.65 26.27
C LYS A 245 20.99 37.00 25.76
N GLY A 246 19.82 37.04 25.12
CA GLY A 246 19.23 38.22 24.51
C GLY A 246 20.01 38.80 23.32
N LYS A 247 20.97 38.04 22.77
CA LYS A 247 21.83 38.44 21.64
C LYS A 247 22.19 37.24 20.79
N TYR A 248 22.39 37.48 19.50
CA TYR A 248 22.85 36.44 18.59
C TYR A 248 24.34 36.11 18.83
N PRO A 249 24.73 34.83 18.71
CA PRO A 249 26.10 34.40 18.94
C PRO A 249 27.03 34.91 17.82
N LYS A 250 28.29 35.18 18.20
CA LYS A 250 29.38 35.55 17.27
C LYS A 250 30.46 34.46 17.26
N LEU A 251 31.45 34.58 16.38
CA LEU A 251 32.60 33.66 16.29
C LEU A 251 33.32 33.45 17.63
N GLN A 252 33.39 34.48 18.47
CA GLN A 252 33.98 34.42 19.82
C GLN A 252 33.17 33.56 20.82
N ASP A 253 31.90 33.30 20.53
CA ASP A 253 30.99 32.54 21.39
C ASP A 253 30.91 31.06 20.97
N LEU A 254 31.82 30.59 20.10
CA LEU A 254 31.79 29.24 19.51
C LEU A 254 31.85 28.13 20.57
N ASP A 255 32.70 28.26 21.58
CA ASP A 255 32.82 27.27 22.66
C ASP A 255 31.52 27.17 23.47
N GLU A 256 30.80 28.29 23.66
CA GLU A 256 29.48 28.29 24.32
C GLU A 256 28.44 27.56 23.47
N LEU A 257 28.45 27.73 22.15
CA LEU A 257 27.56 27.01 21.23
C LEU A 257 27.84 25.51 21.21
N ILE A 258 29.11 25.10 21.23
CA ILE A 258 29.51 23.68 21.29
C ILE A 258 28.99 23.05 22.59
N ASN A 259 29.14 23.73 23.72
CA ASN A 259 28.63 23.25 25.01
C ASN A 259 27.09 23.14 25.01
N LEU A 260 26.38 24.13 24.44
CA LEU A 260 24.92 24.07 24.29
C LEU A 260 24.46 22.91 23.39
N THR A 261 25.26 22.58 22.38
CA THR A 261 25.01 21.44 21.48
C THR A 261 25.12 20.12 22.25
N HIS A 262 26.18 19.96 23.05
CA HIS A 262 26.33 18.80 23.93
C HIS A 262 25.16 18.67 24.92
N ASP A 263 24.72 19.77 25.52
CA ASP A 263 23.54 19.78 26.39
C ASP A 263 22.27 19.32 25.66
N PHE A 264 22.06 19.72 24.41
CA PHE A 264 20.91 19.34 23.58
C PHE A 264 20.88 17.85 23.24
N ILE A 265 22.05 17.26 23.02
CA ILE A 265 22.22 15.86 22.62
C ILE A 265 22.21 14.95 23.86
N ALA A 266 22.80 15.38 24.99
CA ALA A 266 23.09 14.54 26.14
C ALA A 266 22.04 14.59 27.27
N THR A 267 21.15 15.60 27.33
CA THR A 267 20.13 15.65 28.40
C THR A 267 18.79 15.02 27.98
N ASP A 268 18.41 13.97 28.70
CA ASP A 268 17.32 13.05 28.35
C ASP A 268 15.89 13.60 28.63
N ASN A 269 15.75 14.77 29.24
CA ASN A 269 14.45 15.32 29.64
C ASN A 269 14.23 16.77 29.12
N ASP A 270 13.11 16.95 28.41
CA ASP A 270 12.28 18.16 28.26
C ASP A 270 12.86 19.46 27.66
N LYS A 271 14.14 19.55 27.29
CA LYS A 271 14.70 20.83 26.79
C LYS A 271 14.26 21.25 25.38
N LEU A 272 13.92 20.31 24.49
CA LEU A 272 13.43 20.66 23.15
C LEU A 272 12.01 21.24 23.21
N HIS A 273 11.16 20.67 24.07
CA HIS A 273 9.79 21.13 24.31
C HIS A 273 9.76 22.62 24.70
N ASN A 274 10.60 23.03 25.65
CA ASN A 274 10.65 24.42 26.12
C ASN A 274 11.07 25.41 25.02
N ILE A 275 11.99 25.02 24.14
CA ILE A 275 12.47 25.89 23.06
C ILE A 275 11.43 26.01 21.95
N LEU A 276 10.78 24.89 21.58
CA LEU A 276 9.68 24.92 20.62
C LEU A 276 8.43 25.63 21.18
N HIS A 277 8.29 25.75 22.51
CA HIS A 277 7.18 26.47 23.14
C HIS A 277 7.43 27.98 23.22
N GLU A 278 8.70 28.39 23.28
CA GLU A 278 9.10 29.81 23.32
C GLU A 278 9.22 30.45 21.92
N LEU A 279 9.24 29.63 20.86
CA LEU A 279 9.11 30.03 19.45
C LEU A 279 7.65 30.27 19.05
#